data_AF-A0A2A2LGQ3-F1
#
_entry.id   AF-A0A2A2LGQ3-F1
#
_cell.length_a   1.000
_cell.length_b   1.000
_cell.length_c   1.000
_cell.angle_alpha   90.00
_cell.angle_beta   90.00
_cell.angle_gamma   90.00
#
_symmetry.space_group_name_H-M   'P 1'
#
loop_
_entity.id
_entity.type
_entity.pdbx_description
1 polymer ?
#
loop_
_entity_poly.entity_id
_entity_poly.type
_entity_poly.pdbx_seq_one_letter_code
_entity_poly.pdbx_strand_id
1 'polypeptide(L)'
;MLDSFPDELIATSVDYLTFEEAETLAWTNKRMMGIVRRDLPQALEPKIDIKKLEFLEIPMMLEAPRRKTRFDLFIQFHYGWSSGPIPFCIRKGKKKRQMADIDAQNYAAFIQYARYCAADWMNAQVEWKEYAVKTSRLATTHADVPRLPLHLLFSRAIVHHFDLTFCDSAWFWTVINGLEETRGSFKDKRLVCSDREVLDSEDLGEIKMSPFMQRGSMDISFQNWVLSKISYGLEDVPFATSEKLTVNTGHSSLIRIIKNFMKAPVHKREWALEELNNNNRGREPWSFKEVEDEIRKSGVRYECAEAVYGFVSRAFEDSLGIEISKTFRIFSPELTWNLQLSRPNTRTLNGIEKCIKFNLYIF
;
A
#
# COMPACT_ATOMS: atom_id res chain seq x y z
N MET A 1 -29.69 18.31 9.69
CA MET A 1 -29.13 18.05 11.04
C MET A 1 -28.02 19.04 11.38
N LEU A 2 -27.04 19.28 10.49
CA LEU A 2 -25.97 20.27 10.77
C LEU A 2 -26.47 21.73 10.77
N ASP A 3 -27.51 22.06 10.01
CA ASP A 3 -28.04 23.44 9.93
C ASP A 3 -28.59 24.01 11.25
N SER A 4 -28.91 23.16 12.23
CA SER A 4 -29.35 23.60 13.55
C SER A 4 -28.21 23.85 14.54
N PHE A 5 -26.97 23.47 14.21
CA PHE A 5 -25.83 23.71 15.09
C PHE A 5 -25.26 25.12 14.92
N PRO A 6 -24.66 25.73 15.96
CA PRO A 6 -23.85 26.94 15.86
C PRO A 6 -22.68 26.81 14.87
N ASP A 7 -22.25 27.92 14.29
CA ASP A 7 -21.15 27.96 13.31
C ASP A 7 -19.86 27.38 13.88
N GLU A 8 -19.59 27.56 15.17
CA GLU A 8 -18.38 27.09 15.84
C GLU A 8 -18.34 25.55 15.96
N LEU A 9 -19.50 24.92 16.21
CA LEU A 9 -19.58 23.46 16.25
C LEU A 9 -19.46 22.85 14.85
N ILE A 10 -20.02 23.51 13.85
CA ILE A 10 -19.85 23.09 12.45
C ILE A 10 -18.38 23.26 12.03
N ALA A 11 -17.74 24.38 12.35
CA ALA A 11 -16.32 24.62 12.05
C ALA A 11 -15.42 23.56 12.73
N THR A 12 -15.71 23.23 13.99
CA THR A 12 -15.00 22.15 14.69
C THR A 12 -15.22 20.80 14.02
N SER A 13 -16.41 20.55 13.48
CA SER A 13 -16.71 19.31 12.75
C SER A 13 -15.98 19.25 11.41
N VAL A 14 -15.83 20.38 10.71
CA VAL A 14 -15.05 20.51 9.47
C VAL A 14 -13.61 20.07 9.68
N ASP A 15 -13.06 20.17 10.89
CA ASP A 15 -11.70 19.71 11.17
C ASP A 15 -11.49 18.19 11.07
N TYR A 16 -12.56 17.42 11.20
CA TYR A 16 -12.54 15.96 11.10
C TYR A 16 -12.84 15.45 9.69
N LEU A 17 -13.32 16.32 8.80
CA LEU A 17 -13.65 15.96 7.43
C LEU A 17 -12.40 15.92 6.54
N THR A 18 -12.39 14.97 5.61
CA THR A 18 -11.50 15.00 4.45
C THR A 18 -11.81 16.22 3.57
N PHE A 19 -10.87 16.60 2.70
CA PHE A 19 -11.12 17.73 1.79
C PHE A 19 -12.29 17.47 0.83
N GLU A 20 -12.53 16.22 0.43
CA GLU A 20 -13.67 15.85 -0.42
C GLU A 20 -15.01 16.00 0.31
N GLU A 21 -15.07 15.56 1.57
CA GLU A 21 -16.26 15.73 2.43
C GLU A 21 -16.51 17.21 2.76
N ALA A 22 -15.46 17.97 3.07
CA ALA A 22 -15.55 19.39 3.38
C ALA A 22 -16.00 20.21 2.16
N GLU A 23 -15.51 19.89 0.96
CA GLU A 23 -15.99 20.50 -0.29
C GLU A 23 -17.47 20.17 -0.52
N THR A 24 -17.85 18.89 -0.37
CA THR A 24 -19.25 18.46 -0.51
C THR A 24 -20.15 19.21 0.47
N LEU A 25 -19.72 19.35 1.73
CA LEU A 25 -20.41 20.13 2.75
C LEU A 25 -20.56 21.59 2.34
N ALA A 26 -19.51 22.21 1.83
CA ALA A 26 -19.54 23.62 1.41
C ALA A 26 -20.60 23.88 0.34
N TRP A 27 -20.80 22.95 -0.59
CA TRP A 27 -21.78 23.08 -1.68
C TRP A 27 -23.23 22.76 -1.27
N THR A 28 -23.50 22.38 -0.03
CA THR A 28 -24.87 22.12 0.44
C THR A 28 -25.71 23.38 0.58
N ASN A 29 -25.17 24.45 1.17
CA ASN A 29 -25.84 25.75 1.29
C ASN A 29 -24.85 26.91 1.53
N LYS A 30 -25.35 28.15 1.43
CA LYS A 30 -24.52 29.37 1.58
C LYS A 30 -23.82 29.48 2.93
N ARG A 31 -24.44 28.99 4.01
CA ARG A 31 -23.88 29.03 5.35
C ARG A 31 -22.67 28.09 5.46
N MET A 32 -22.83 26.85 5.01
CA MET A 32 -21.73 25.87 4.98
C MET A 32 -20.59 26.33 4.08
N MET A 33 -20.89 26.90 2.91
CA MET A 33 -19.89 27.54 2.04
C MET A 33 -19.10 28.62 2.78
N GLY A 34 -19.78 29.48 3.55
CA GLY A 34 -19.14 30.53 4.34
C GLY A 34 -18.20 29.98 5.42
N ILE A 35 -18.64 28.96 6.15
CA ILE A 35 -17.85 28.30 7.21
C ILE A 35 -16.62 27.62 6.60
N VAL A 36 -16.80 26.76 5.58
CA VAL A 36 -15.68 26.06 4.95
C VAL A 36 -14.70 27.04 4.31
N ARG A 37 -15.16 28.11 3.66
CA ARG A 37 -14.27 29.13 3.08
C ARG A 37 -13.46 29.88 4.14
N ARG A 38 -14.00 30.09 5.34
CA ARG A 38 -13.30 30.77 6.44
C ARG A 38 -12.30 29.83 7.11
N ASP A 39 -12.73 28.62 7.45
CA ASP A 39 -12.02 27.73 8.36
C ASP A 39 -11.18 26.67 7.64
N LEU A 40 -11.55 26.30 6.40
CA LEU A 40 -10.81 25.34 5.57
C LEU A 40 -10.84 25.72 4.07
N PRO A 41 -10.33 26.91 3.70
CA PRO A 41 -10.38 27.41 2.32
C PRO A 41 -9.72 26.48 1.32
N GLN A 42 -8.71 25.70 1.74
CA GLN A 42 -7.99 24.78 0.86
C GLN A 42 -8.89 23.67 0.30
N ALA A 43 -10.02 23.35 0.97
CA ALA A 43 -11.00 22.39 0.47
C ALA A 43 -11.67 22.83 -0.84
N LEU A 44 -11.72 24.15 -1.07
CA LEU A 44 -12.39 24.76 -2.22
C LEU A 44 -11.43 25.06 -3.37
N GLU A 45 -10.14 24.80 -3.17
CA GLU A 45 -9.15 25.02 -4.21
C GLU A 45 -9.13 23.83 -5.19
N PRO A 46 -8.75 24.06 -6.46
CA PRO A 46 -8.69 22.98 -7.45
C PRO A 46 -7.83 21.81 -6.98
N LYS A 47 -8.37 20.59 -7.08
CA LYS A 47 -7.67 19.36 -6.72
C LYS A 47 -6.63 18.99 -7.77
N ILE A 48 -5.57 18.31 -7.33
CA ILE A 48 -4.58 17.71 -8.21
C ILE A 48 -4.91 16.23 -8.30
N ASP A 49 -5.20 15.78 -9.51
CA ASP A 49 -5.46 14.37 -9.75
C ASP A 49 -4.15 13.64 -10.09
N ILE A 50 -3.76 12.70 -9.23
CA ILE A 50 -2.51 11.93 -9.32
C ILE A 50 -2.86 10.49 -9.60
N LYS A 51 -2.51 10.01 -10.79
CA LYS A 51 -2.72 8.62 -11.19
C LYS A 51 -1.91 7.66 -10.34
N LYS A 52 -0.61 7.95 -10.18
CA LYS A 52 0.30 7.13 -9.38
C LYS A 52 1.27 8.00 -8.60
N LEU A 53 1.50 7.65 -7.34
CA LEU A 53 2.47 8.28 -6.47
C LEU A 53 3.41 7.21 -5.92
N GLU A 54 4.71 7.37 -6.10
CA GLU A 54 5.70 6.38 -5.64
C GLU A 54 6.76 7.01 -4.74
N PHE A 55 7.07 6.33 -3.64
CA PHE A 55 8.24 6.59 -2.81
C PHE A 55 9.26 5.49 -3.09
N LEU A 56 10.31 5.83 -3.85
CA LEU A 56 11.34 4.88 -4.25
C LEU A 56 12.65 5.17 -3.51
N GLU A 57 13.30 4.11 -3.02
CA GLU A 57 14.68 4.18 -2.57
C GLU A 57 15.59 4.43 -3.77
N ILE A 58 16.45 5.43 -3.68
CA ILE A 58 17.52 5.66 -4.65
C ILE A 58 18.76 4.92 -4.14
N PRO A 59 19.27 3.90 -4.86
CA PRO A 59 20.54 3.30 -4.54
C PRO A 59 21.63 4.38 -4.63
N MET A 60 22.25 4.74 -3.50
CA MET A 60 23.45 5.57 -3.58
C MET A 60 24.55 4.76 -4.27
N MET A 61 25.16 5.35 -5.32
CA MET A 61 26.36 4.83 -5.98
C MET A 61 27.41 4.41 -4.93
N LEU A 62 28.15 3.34 -5.27
CA LEU A 62 28.89 2.39 -4.44
C LEU A 62 29.87 2.88 -3.34
N GLU A 63 29.95 4.17 -2.99
CA GLU A 63 30.94 4.69 -2.03
C GLU A 63 30.35 5.55 -0.90
N ALA A 64 29.03 5.71 -0.82
CA ALA A 64 28.43 6.41 0.30
C ALA A 64 28.34 5.49 1.54
N PRO A 65 28.71 5.96 2.75
CA PRO A 65 28.54 5.18 3.97
C PRO A 65 27.08 4.75 4.09
N ARG A 66 26.88 3.46 4.42
CA ARG A 66 25.64 2.65 4.45
C ARG A 66 24.44 3.21 5.28
N ARG A 67 24.32 4.52 5.49
CA ARG A 67 23.38 5.13 6.47
C ARG A 67 22.50 6.25 5.92
N LYS A 68 22.54 6.58 4.63
CA LYS A 68 21.62 7.58 4.07
C LYS A 68 20.87 7.01 2.87
N THR A 69 19.84 6.22 3.15
CA THR A 69 18.83 5.95 2.14
C THR A 69 18.14 7.26 1.79
N ARG A 70 18.15 7.61 0.50
CA ARG A 70 17.43 8.77 -0.01
C ARG A 70 16.20 8.28 -0.72
N PHE A 71 15.05 8.80 -0.32
CA PHE A 71 13.79 8.61 -1.02
C PHE A 71 13.46 9.87 -1.80
N ASP A 72 13.10 9.71 -3.06
CA ASP A 72 12.50 10.79 -3.84
C ASP A 72 11.07 10.38 -4.21
N LEU A 73 10.22 11.38 -4.39
CA LEU A 73 8.81 11.22 -4.74
C LEU A 73 8.66 11.22 -6.26
N PHE A 74 7.91 10.27 -6.81
CA PHE A 74 7.56 10.22 -8.23
C PHE A 74 6.06 10.39 -8.38
N ILE A 75 5.65 11.34 -9.22
CA ILE A 75 4.24 11.63 -9.50
C ILE A 75 3.97 11.31 -10.96
N GLN A 76 3.07 10.37 -11.20
CA GLN A 76 2.48 10.15 -12.51
C GLN A 76 1.11 10.81 -12.59
N PHE A 77 0.93 11.70 -13.56
CA PHE A 77 -0.34 12.34 -13.86
C PHE A 77 -1.18 11.47 -14.81
N HIS A 78 -2.50 11.68 -14.87
CA HIS A 78 -3.41 10.86 -15.68
C HIS A 78 -3.08 10.77 -17.17
N TYR A 79 -2.44 11.80 -17.73
CA TYR A 79 -2.02 11.85 -19.13
C TYR A 79 -0.72 11.09 -19.41
N GLY A 80 -0.23 10.28 -18.47
CA GLY A 80 0.94 9.42 -18.63
C GLY A 80 2.28 10.08 -18.31
N TRP A 81 2.29 11.39 -18.01
CA TRP A 81 3.49 12.16 -17.67
C TRP A 81 4.03 11.80 -16.27
N SER A 82 5.35 11.67 -16.15
CA SER A 82 6.06 11.46 -14.88
C SER A 82 6.86 12.70 -14.50
N SER A 83 6.78 13.11 -13.23
CA SER A 83 7.47 14.30 -12.74
C SER A 83 9.00 14.21 -12.70
N GLY A 84 9.55 13.00 -12.88
CA GLY A 84 10.89 12.68 -12.42
C GLY A 84 11.00 12.71 -10.89
N PRO A 85 12.21 12.51 -10.33
CA PRO A 85 12.42 12.46 -8.88
C PRO A 85 12.27 13.83 -8.23
N ILE A 86 11.24 13.97 -7.37
CA ILE A 86 10.98 15.17 -6.59
C ILE A 86 11.53 14.99 -5.17
N PRO A 87 12.49 15.82 -4.72
CA PRO A 87 12.88 15.81 -3.33
C PRO A 87 11.73 16.36 -2.47
N PHE A 88 11.40 15.71 -1.36
CA PHE A 88 10.25 16.09 -0.54
C PHE A 88 10.61 16.25 0.94
N CYS A 89 9.70 16.85 1.72
CA CYS A 89 9.87 16.98 3.16
C CYS A 89 8.55 16.82 3.93
N ILE A 90 8.67 16.27 5.14
CA ILE A 90 7.62 16.19 6.15
C ILE A 90 8.08 17.09 7.31
N ARG A 91 7.40 18.22 7.50
CA ARG A 91 7.74 19.19 8.57
C ARG A 91 6.72 19.10 9.70
N LYS A 92 7.21 19.02 10.93
CA LYS A 92 6.39 19.00 12.14
C LYS A 92 6.63 20.22 13.03
N GLY A 93 5.62 20.58 13.81
CA GLY A 93 5.69 21.57 14.88
C GLY A 93 6.25 22.94 14.45
N LYS A 94 7.21 23.47 15.23
CA LYS A 94 7.78 24.81 15.01
C LYS A 94 8.41 24.99 13.63
N LYS A 95 9.04 23.94 13.07
CA LYS A 95 9.66 24.00 11.72
C LYS A 95 8.62 24.21 10.61
N LYS A 96 7.41 23.67 10.76
CA LYS A 96 6.30 23.90 9.82
C LYS A 96 5.93 25.39 9.76
N ARG A 97 5.89 26.06 10.92
CA ARG A 97 5.59 27.51 11.00
C ARG A 97 6.72 28.37 10.44
N GLN A 98 7.97 28.04 10.76
CA GLN A 98 9.15 28.80 10.31
C GLN A 98 9.34 28.75 8.79
N MET A 99 8.95 27.66 8.15
CA MET A 99 9.14 27.45 6.71
C MET A 99 7.85 27.71 5.91
N ALA A 100 6.78 28.19 6.54
CA ALA A 100 5.46 28.27 5.92
C ALA A 100 5.46 29.09 4.63
N ASP A 101 6.11 30.25 4.62
CA ASP A 101 6.15 31.13 3.45
C ASP A 101 6.95 30.50 2.30
N ILE A 102 8.08 29.87 2.62
CA ILE A 102 8.93 29.17 1.63
C ILE A 102 8.19 27.96 1.05
N ASP A 103 7.55 27.17 1.92
CA ASP A 103 6.78 26.00 1.54
C ASP A 103 5.57 26.41 0.66
N ALA A 104 4.90 27.52 0.98
CA ALA A 104 3.81 28.06 0.18
C ALA A 104 4.25 28.53 -1.21
N GLN A 105 5.39 29.24 -1.30
CA GLN A 105 5.96 29.65 -2.59
C GLN A 105 6.37 28.45 -3.45
N ASN A 106 7.07 27.49 -2.85
CA ASN A 106 7.47 26.25 -3.53
C ASN A 106 6.23 25.48 -4.03
N TYR A 107 5.23 25.34 -3.17
CA TYR A 107 4.00 24.64 -3.53
C TYR A 107 3.22 25.36 -4.63
N ALA A 108 3.14 26.69 -4.61
CA ALA A 108 2.51 27.46 -5.68
C ALA A 108 3.19 27.25 -7.04
N ALA A 109 4.53 27.21 -7.07
CA ALA A 109 5.29 26.85 -8.28
C ALA A 109 4.99 25.41 -8.73
N PHE A 110 4.85 24.48 -7.78
CA PHE A 110 4.47 23.11 -8.08
C PHE A 110 3.05 22.98 -8.66
N ILE A 111 2.09 23.77 -8.19
CA ILE A 111 0.74 23.82 -8.79
C ILE A 111 0.81 24.29 -10.24
N GLN A 112 1.62 25.30 -10.54
CA GLN A 112 1.82 25.77 -11.92
C GLN A 112 2.44 24.68 -12.79
N TYR A 113 3.42 23.95 -12.25
CA TYR A 113 4.00 22.79 -12.92
C TYR A 113 2.97 21.70 -13.21
N ALA A 114 2.17 21.29 -12.23
CA ALA A 114 1.12 20.29 -12.44
C ALA A 114 0.11 20.72 -13.51
N ARG A 115 -0.26 22.01 -13.55
CA ARG A 115 -1.12 22.58 -14.60
C ARG A 115 -0.45 22.58 -15.96
N TYR A 116 0.84 22.94 -16.02
CA TYR A 116 1.63 22.91 -17.24
C TYR A 116 1.69 21.49 -17.83
N CYS A 117 1.95 20.49 -16.99
CA CYS A 117 1.93 19.08 -17.37
C CYS A 117 0.55 18.59 -17.81
N ALA A 118 -0.54 19.16 -17.30
CA ALA A 118 -1.90 18.82 -17.70
C ALA A 118 -2.35 19.47 -19.02
N ALA A 119 -1.78 20.63 -19.37
CA ALA A 119 -2.21 21.42 -20.52
C ALA A 119 -1.52 21.03 -21.84
N ASP A 120 -0.26 20.57 -21.80
CA ASP A 120 0.61 20.50 -22.98
C ASP A 120 1.14 19.07 -23.27
N TRP A 121 0.18 18.15 -23.47
CA TRP A 121 0.36 16.70 -23.67
C TRP A 121 1.31 16.27 -24.80
N MET A 122 1.70 17.17 -25.73
CA MET A 122 2.51 16.83 -26.89
C MET A 122 3.94 17.39 -26.89
N ASN A 123 4.24 18.47 -26.15
CA ASN A 123 5.49 19.23 -26.36
C ASN A 123 6.30 19.56 -25.09
N ALA A 124 5.80 19.26 -23.90
CA ALA A 124 6.37 19.76 -22.66
C ALA A 124 6.77 18.65 -21.69
N GLN A 125 7.70 17.80 -22.12
CA GLN A 125 8.28 16.76 -21.26
C GLN A 125 9.38 17.35 -20.38
N VAL A 126 9.00 18.07 -19.31
CA VAL A 126 9.96 18.72 -18.40
C VAL A 126 9.84 18.16 -16.99
N GLU A 127 10.93 17.63 -16.45
CA GLU A 127 10.98 17.17 -15.05
C GLU A 127 10.79 18.33 -14.07
N TRP A 128 10.31 18.05 -12.86
CA TRP A 128 10.09 19.09 -11.84
C TRP A 128 11.33 19.94 -11.58
N LYS A 129 12.52 19.32 -11.45
CA LYS A 129 13.77 20.07 -11.18
C LYS A 129 14.12 21.02 -12.32
N GLU A 130 13.90 20.58 -13.56
CA GLU A 130 14.17 21.39 -14.74
C GLU A 130 13.19 22.56 -14.84
N TYR A 131 11.90 22.30 -14.60
CA TYR A 131 10.87 23.34 -14.55
C TYR A 131 11.13 24.34 -13.41
N ALA A 132 11.53 23.85 -12.24
CA ALA A 132 11.84 24.66 -11.07
C ALA A 132 12.93 25.68 -11.37
N VAL A 133 13.98 25.29 -12.10
CA VAL A 133 15.11 26.16 -12.44
C VAL A 133 14.85 27.01 -13.68
N LYS A 134 14.47 26.39 -14.80
CA LYS A 134 14.41 27.07 -16.10
C LYS A 134 13.15 27.93 -16.28
N THR A 135 12.01 27.46 -15.78
CA THR A 135 10.71 28.08 -16.02
C THR A 135 10.26 28.93 -14.85
N SER A 136 10.16 28.32 -13.65
CA SER A 136 9.64 29.02 -12.47
C SER A 136 10.70 29.90 -11.77
N ARG A 137 11.99 29.70 -12.06
CA ARG A 137 13.13 30.37 -11.41
C ARG A 137 13.10 30.28 -9.88
N LEU A 138 12.52 29.20 -9.37
CA LEU A 138 12.45 28.90 -7.93
C LEU A 138 13.84 28.61 -7.34
N ALA A 139 14.76 28.14 -8.17
CA ALA A 139 16.12 27.80 -7.80
C ALA A 139 17.10 28.18 -8.91
N THR A 140 18.33 28.51 -8.55
CA THR A 140 19.43 28.82 -9.48
C THR A 140 20.03 27.57 -10.11
N THR A 141 20.09 26.48 -9.35
CA THR A 141 20.63 25.19 -9.82
C THR A 141 19.72 24.04 -9.41
N HIS A 142 19.86 22.88 -10.05
CA HIS A 142 19.11 21.68 -9.68
C HIS A 142 19.35 21.23 -8.23
N ALA A 143 20.51 21.58 -7.64
CA ALA A 143 20.85 21.25 -6.27
C ALA A 143 20.08 22.12 -5.25
N ASP A 144 19.68 23.32 -5.66
CA ASP A 144 19.01 24.30 -4.81
C ASP A 144 17.47 24.17 -4.84
N VAL A 145 16.93 23.24 -5.64
CA VAL A 145 15.48 23.03 -5.75
C VAL A 145 14.91 22.67 -4.38
N PRO A 146 14.00 23.48 -3.82
CA PRO A 146 13.46 23.26 -2.49
C PRO A 146 12.60 21.99 -2.45
N ARG A 147 12.64 21.33 -1.29
CA ARG A 147 11.90 20.07 -1.07
C ARG A 147 10.41 20.32 -1.05
N LEU A 148 9.64 19.54 -1.80
CA LEU A 148 8.19 19.65 -1.86
C LEU A 148 7.57 19.31 -0.48
N PRO A 149 6.78 20.21 0.12
CA PRO A 149 6.12 19.95 1.40
C PRO A 149 4.93 19.00 1.21
N LEU A 150 5.06 17.75 1.68
CA LEU A 150 4.02 16.73 1.52
C LEU A 150 2.69 17.13 2.15
N HIS A 151 2.73 17.82 3.29
CA HIS A 151 1.52 18.28 3.97
C HIS A 151 0.67 19.26 3.13
N LEU A 152 1.29 20.02 2.22
CA LEU A 152 0.57 20.87 1.27
C LEU A 152 0.13 20.08 0.04
N LEU A 153 0.98 19.20 -0.49
CA LEU A 153 0.61 18.33 -1.61
C LEU A 153 -0.66 17.52 -1.30
N PHE A 154 -0.64 16.76 -0.21
CA PHE A 154 -1.76 15.91 0.19
C PHE A 154 -2.95 16.67 0.73
N SER A 155 -2.82 17.98 0.99
CA SER A 155 -4.00 18.77 1.26
C SER A 155 -4.94 18.91 0.04
N ARG A 156 -4.46 18.58 -1.16
CA ARG A 156 -5.23 18.79 -2.41
C ARG A 156 -5.12 17.64 -3.40
N ALA A 157 -4.32 16.63 -3.10
CA ALA A 157 -4.13 15.50 -3.98
C ALA A 157 -5.23 14.46 -3.80
N ILE A 158 -5.80 14.02 -4.92
CA ILE A 158 -6.48 12.73 -5.02
C ILE A 158 -5.48 11.77 -5.65
N VAL A 159 -5.01 10.81 -4.87
CA VAL A 159 -4.06 9.79 -5.30
C VAL A 159 -4.83 8.51 -5.60
N HIS A 160 -4.82 8.06 -6.86
CA HIS A 160 -5.47 6.81 -7.25
C HIS A 160 -4.65 5.61 -6.80
N HIS A 161 -3.36 5.57 -7.13
CA HIS A 161 -2.45 4.51 -6.70
C HIS A 161 -1.28 5.08 -5.90
N PHE A 162 -1.14 4.66 -4.65
CA PHE A 162 -0.04 5.04 -3.75
C PHE A 162 0.90 3.85 -3.55
N ASP A 163 2.15 3.95 -3.98
CA ASP A 163 3.17 2.91 -3.78
C ASP A 163 4.25 3.43 -2.82
N LEU A 164 4.42 2.76 -1.68
CA LEU A 164 5.49 3.06 -0.73
C LEU A 164 6.44 1.87 -0.62
N THR A 165 7.64 2.01 -1.17
CA THR A 165 8.73 1.07 -0.94
C THR A 165 9.53 1.53 0.28
N PHE A 166 9.61 0.69 1.31
CA PHE A 166 10.33 1.00 2.54
C PHE A 166 11.34 -0.09 2.90
N CYS A 167 12.41 0.34 3.56
CA CYS A 167 13.57 -0.49 3.90
C CYS A 167 13.98 -0.38 5.37
N ASP A 168 13.27 0.47 6.13
CA ASP A 168 13.48 0.79 7.54
C ASP A 168 12.13 1.09 8.18
N SER A 169 11.85 0.48 9.34
CA SER A 169 10.60 0.71 10.07
C SER A 169 10.47 2.18 10.53
N ALA A 170 11.57 2.81 10.94
CA ALA A 170 11.53 4.21 11.38
C ALA A 170 11.18 5.15 10.21
N TRP A 171 11.72 4.87 9.01
CA TRP A 171 11.34 5.57 7.79
C TRP A 171 9.87 5.34 7.42
N PHE A 172 9.42 4.09 7.44
CA PHE A 172 8.03 3.72 7.17
C PHE A 172 7.08 4.56 8.04
N TRP A 173 7.26 4.55 9.35
CA TRP A 173 6.43 5.33 10.28
C TRP A 173 6.58 6.83 10.13
N THR A 174 7.76 7.33 9.76
CA THR A 174 7.94 8.75 9.47
C THR A 174 7.06 9.19 8.31
N VAL A 175 6.97 8.39 7.24
CA VAL A 175 6.10 8.66 6.10
C VAL A 175 4.64 8.48 6.49
N ILE A 176 4.25 7.33 7.04
CA ILE A 176 2.85 7.04 7.40
C ILE A 176 2.29 8.07 8.38
N ASN A 177 2.98 8.36 9.49
CA ASN A 177 2.54 9.38 10.44
C ASN A 177 2.52 10.78 9.82
N GLY A 178 3.42 11.05 8.87
CA GLY A 178 3.40 12.29 8.09
C GLY A 178 2.20 12.40 7.16
N LEU A 179 1.73 11.28 6.59
CA LEU A 179 0.57 11.18 5.72
C LEU A 179 -0.75 11.19 6.51
N GLU A 180 -0.79 10.58 7.69
CA GLU A 180 -1.95 10.62 8.60
C GLU A 180 -2.31 12.04 9.03
N GLU A 181 -1.30 12.87 9.27
CA GLU A 181 -1.48 14.29 9.55
C GLU A 181 -2.03 15.07 8.34
N THR A 182 -2.11 14.45 7.16
CA THR A 182 -2.67 15.05 5.96
C THR A 182 -4.09 14.55 5.69
N ARG A 183 -4.96 15.44 5.20
CA ARG A 183 -6.34 15.09 4.81
C ARG A 183 -6.40 14.59 3.36
N GLY A 184 -5.33 13.95 2.88
CA GLY A 184 -5.24 13.46 1.51
C GLY A 184 -6.19 12.30 1.24
N SER A 185 -6.69 12.23 0.00
CA SER A 185 -7.51 11.12 -0.47
C SER A 185 -6.64 10.11 -1.21
N PHE A 186 -6.65 8.86 -0.76
CA PHE A 186 -5.91 7.76 -1.34
C PHE A 186 -6.91 6.63 -1.65
N LYS A 187 -7.04 6.26 -2.93
CA LYS A 187 -8.01 5.24 -3.35
C LYS A 187 -7.45 3.83 -3.15
N ASP A 188 -6.29 3.56 -3.75
CA ASP A 188 -5.55 2.30 -3.64
C ASP A 188 -4.16 2.55 -3.05
N LYS A 189 -3.75 1.67 -2.13
CA LYS A 189 -2.43 1.73 -1.48
C LYS A 189 -1.70 0.43 -1.71
N ARG A 190 -0.44 0.51 -2.09
CA ARG A 190 0.50 -0.59 -2.21
C ARG A 190 1.70 -0.32 -1.32
N LEU A 191 1.89 -1.14 -0.30
CA LEU A 191 3.07 -1.07 0.56
C LEU A 191 4.04 -2.17 0.18
N VAL A 192 5.29 -1.81 -0.15
CA VAL A 192 6.34 -2.76 -0.52
C VAL A 192 7.46 -2.71 0.51
N CYS A 193 7.63 -3.79 1.26
CA CYS A 193 8.77 -3.96 2.16
C CYS A 193 9.95 -4.53 1.36
N SER A 194 11.12 -3.90 1.46
CA SER A 194 12.35 -4.44 0.90
C SER A 194 12.98 -5.52 1.78
N ASP A 195 13.87 -6.30 1.19
CA ASP A 195 14.58 -7.46 1.74
C ASP A 195 15.38 -7.22 3.05
N ARG A 196 15.49 -5.97 3.51
CA ARG A 196 16.47 -5.55 4.53
C ARG A 196 15.95 -5.50 5.96
N GLU A 197 14.65 -5.27 6.17
CA GLU A 197 14.08 -5.16 7.50
C GLU A 197 12.69 -5.77 7.60
N VAL A 198 12.33 -6.12 8.83
CA VAL A 198 11.14 -6.88 9.19
C VAL A 198 10.37 -6.00 10.17
N LEU A 199 9.17 -5.53 9.79
CA LEU A 199 8.25 -4.88 10.72
C LEU A 199 8.04 -5.80 11.93
N ASP A 200 8.17 -5.25 13.14
CA ASP A 200 8.01 -6.03 14.35
C ASP A 200 6.53 -6.18 14.76
N SER A 201 6.27 -6.82 15.91
CA SER A 201 4.90 -7.03 16.38
C SER A 201 4.19 -5.75 16.79
N GLU A 202 4.93 -4.74 17.23
CA GLU A 202 4.39 -3.43 17.61
C GLU A 202 3.99 -2.68 16.34
N ASP A 203 4.84 -2.69 15.32
CA ASP A 203 4.57 -2.12 14.00
C ASP A 203 3.29 -2.70 13.37
N LEU A 204 3.11 -4.02 13.43
CA LEU A 204 1.89 -4.66 12.92
C LEU A 204 0.64 -4.28 13.72
N GLY A 205 0.78 -4.08 15.04
CA GLY A 205 -0.30 -3.57 15.89
C GLY A 205 -0.69 -2.14 15.50
N GLU A 206 0.30 -1.28 15.28
CA GLU A 206 0.08 0.11 14.85
C GLU A 206 -0.54 0.18 13.46
N ILE A 207 -0.15 -0.69 12.52
CA ILE A 207 -0.77 -0.77 11.17
C ILE A 207 -2.26 -1.04 11.26
N LYS A 208 -2.70 -1.91 12.19
CA LYS A 208 -4.13 -2.20 12.40
C LYS A 208 -4.91 -1.00 12.91
N MET A 209 -4.26 -0.15 13.71
CA MET A 209 -4.90 0.99 14.36
C MET A 209 -4.78 2.29 13.56
N SER A 210 -3.85 2.35 12.60
CA SER A 210 -3.59 3.50 11.75
C SER A 210 -4.83 3.93 10.95
N PRO A 211 -5.33 5.16 11.16
CA PRO A 211 -6.42 5.71 10.35
C PRO A 211 -6.06 5.81 8.86
N PHE A 212 -4.77 6.00 8.54
CA PHE A 212 -4.34 5.96 7.14
C PHE A 212 -4.54 4.56 6.58
N MET A 213 -4.13 3.50 7.26
CA MET A 213 -4.30 2.13 6.74
C MET A 213 -5.76 1.69 6.62
N GLN A 214 -6.65 2.18 7.49
CA GLN A 214 -8.06 1.79 7.49
C GLN A 214 -8.92 2.45 6.39
N ARG A 215 -8.44 3.52 5.74
CA ARG A 215 -9.21 4.27 4.73
C ARG A 215 -8.89 3.78 3.31
N GLY A 216 -9.89 3.31 2.56
CA GLY A 216 -9.73 2.91 1.15
C GLY A 216 -9.16 1.50 0.96
N SER A 217 -8.91 1.13 -0.30
CA SER A 217 -8.38 -0.19 -0.64
C SER A 217 -6.87 -0.24 -0.37
N MET A 218 -6.42 -1.37 0.18
CA MET A 218 -5.04 -1.56 0.58
C MET A 218 -4.58 -2.93 0.12
N ASP A 219 -3.45 -2.93 -0.59
CA ASP A 219 -2.64 -4.09 -0.94
C ASP A 219 -1.28 -3.92 -0.24
N ILE A 220 -0.84 -4.96 0.45
CA ILE A 220 0.49 -4.98 1.06
C ILE A 220 1.23 -6.11 0.37
N SER A 221 2.34 -5.77 -0.30
CA SER A 221 3.17 -6.67 -1.07
C SER A 221 4.53 -6.82 -0.38
N PHE A 222 4.74 -7.92 0.33
CA PHE A 222 6.05 -8.21 0.93
C PHE A 222 6.97 -8.92 -0.08
N GLN A 223 8.17 -8.38 -0.32
CA GLN A 223 9.22 -9.04 -1.10
C GLN A 223 10.30 -9.59 -0.16
N ASN A 224 10.66 -10.87 -0.34
CA ASN A 224 11.75 -11.57 0.37
C ASN A 224 11.68 -11.56 1.91
N TRP A 225 10.53 -11.97 2.46
CA TRP A 225 10.32 -11.95 3.91
C TRP A 225 11.00 -13.13 4.61
N VAL A 226 12.01 -12.87 5.47
CA VAL A 226 12.59 -13.89 6.36
C VAL A 226 11.86 -13.85 7.71
N LEU A 227 10.77 -14.59 7.82
CA LEU A 227 9.88 -14.69 8.99
C LEU A 227 10.50 -15.36 10.25
N SER A 228 11.81 -15.49 10.34
CA SER A 228 12.46 -16.15 11.49
C SER A 228 12.52 -15.30 12.76
N LYS A 229 12.08 -14.03 12.71
CA LYS A 229 12.25 -13.07 13.83
C LYS A 229 10.99 -12.30 14.27
N ILE A 230 9.82 -12.49 13.66
CA ILE A 230 8.56 -11.95 14.21
C ILE A 230 7.92 -13.00 15.10
N SER A 231 7.57 -12.59 16.32
CA SER A 231 6.85 -13.39 17.33
C SER A 231 5.36 -13.64 17.01
N TYR A 232 4.82 -13.06 15.94
CA TYR A 232 3.46 -13.24 15.42
C TYR A 232 3.51 -13.60 13.93
N GLY A 233 2.98 -14.77 13.55
CA GLY A 233 3.12 -15.35 12.21
C GLY A 233 2.03 -14.91 11.23
N LEU A 234 2.22 -15.24 9.95
CA LEU A 234 1.19 -15.18 8.88
C LEU A 234 -0.15 -15.87 9.24
N GLU A 235 -0.18 -16.59 10.35
CA GLU A 235 -1.33 -17.23 10.96
C GLU A 235 -2.40 -16.21 11.37
N ASP A 236 -2.06 -14.97 11.74
CA ASP A 236 -3.03 -13.96 12.20
C ASP A 236 -3.57 -13.04 11.08
N VAL A 237 -3.07 -13.21 9.85
CA VAL A 237 -3.53 -12.54 8.62
C VAL A 237 -5.06 -12.56 8.44
N PRO A 238 -5.78 -13.68 8.72
CA PRO A 238 -7.23 -13.74 8.54
C PRO A 238 -8.02 -12.67 9.31
N PHE A 239 -7.43 -12.12 10.38
CA PHE A 239 -8.05 -11.11 11.23
C PHE A 239 -7.64 -9.67 10.85
N ALA A 240 -6.81 -9.47 9.82
CA ALA A 240 -6.44 -8.13 9.39
C ALA A 240 -7.62 -7.41 8.71
N THR A 241 -7.64 -6.09 8.76
CA THR A 241 -8.73 -5.25 8.23
C THR A 241 -8.62 -4.97 6.74
N SER A 242 -7.55 -5.41 6.08
CA SER A 242 -7.29 -5.18 4.65
C SER A 242 -8.28 -5.92 3.74
N GLU A 243 -8.68 -5.29 2.63
CA GLU A 243 -9.49 -5.93 1.59
C GLU A 243 -8.66 -6.88 0.71
N LYS A 244 -7.37 -6.57 0.51
CA LYS A 244 -6.44 -7.39 -0.27
C LYS A 244 -5.07 -7.51 0.42
N LEU A 245 -4.42 -8.67 0.30
CA LEU A 245 -3.04 -8.84 0.73
C LEU A 245 -2.31 -9.80 -0.19
N THR A 246 -1.08 -9.45 -0.57
CA THR A 246 -0.22 -10.29 -1.38
C THR A 246 1.13 -10.54 -0.67
N VAL A 247 1.47 -11.78 -0.35
CA VAL A 247 2.76 -12.13 0.24
C VAL A 247 3.51 -12.98 -0.77
N ASN A 248 4.63 -12.50 -1.31
CA ASN A 248 5.28 -13.17 -2.45
C ASN A 248 6.35 -14.20 -2.05
N THR A 249 6.82 -14.16 -0.80
CA THR A 249 7.74 -15.16 -0.23
C THR A 249 7.69 -15.12 1.31
N GLY A 250 8.08 -16.23 1.96
CA GLY A 250 8.08 -16.28 3.42
C GLY A 250 8.18 -17.68 4.00
N HIS A 251 8.03 -17.80 5.31
CA HIS A 251 7.97 -19.04 6.05
C HIS A 251 6.78 -19.07 7.01
N SER A 252 5.86 -20.03 6.89
CA SER A 252 4.74 -20.18 7.82
C SER A 252 4.19 -21.61 7.86
N SER A 253 3.49 -21.98 8.92
CA SER A 253 2.77 -23.26 8.98
C SER A 253 1.45 -23.13 8.21
N LEU A 254 1.35 -23.83 7.08
CA LEU A 254 0.14 -23.86 6.26
C LEU A 254 -1.09 -24.25 7.10
N ILE A 255 -0.98 -25.29 7.91
CA ILE A 255 -2.10 -25.78 8.73
C ILE A 255 -2.58 -24.72 9.73
N ARG A 256 -1.67 -23.95 10.33
CA ARG A 256 -2.05 -22.88 11.26
C ARG A 256 -2.73 -21.71 10.53
N ILE A 257 -2.26 -21.36 9.33
CA ILE A 257 -2.92 -20.38 8.47
C ILE A 257 -4.36 -20.82 8.16
N ILE A 258 -4.54 -22.05 7.64
CA ILE A 258 -5.87 -22.61 7.32
C ILE A 258 -6.77 -22.58 8.55
N LYS A 259 -6.28 -23.07 9.69
CA LYS A 259 -7.04 -23.09 10.95
C LYS A 259 -7.54 -21.71 11.36
N ASN A 260 -6.73 -20.68 11.19
CA ASN A 260 -7.11 -19.32 11.55
C ASN A 260 -8.07 -18.70 10.52
N PHE A 261 -7.92 -19.00 9.22
CA PHE A 261 -8.92 -18.61 8.21
C PHE A 261 -10.29 -19.24 8.48
N MET A 262 -10.32 -20.50 8.91
CA MET A 262 -11.58 -21.16 9.29
C MET A 262 -12.25 -20.57 10.54
N LYS A 263 -11.50 -19.81 11.36
CA LYS A 263 -12.02 -19.12 12.56
C LYS A 263 -12.35 -17.65 12.31
N ALA A 264 -11.79 -17.06 11.27
CA ALA A 264 -11.96 -15.65 11.00
C ALA A 264 -13.38 -15.36 10.49
N PRO A 265 -13.95 -14.20 10.82
CA PRO A 265 -15.20 -13.77 10.24
C PRO A 265 -15.07 -13.67 8.72
N VAL A 266 -16.06 -14.19 8.00
CA VAL A 266 -16.04 -14.27 6.54
C VAL A 266 -16.35 -12.88 5.98
N HIS A 267 -15.38 -12.29 5.28
CA HIS A 267 -15.50 -10.98 4.64
C HIS A 267 -15.13 -11.10 3.15
N LYS A 268 -15.63 -10.19 2.31
CA LYS A 268 -15.18 -10.06 0.91
C LYS A 268 -13.72 -9.58 0.91
N ARG A 269 -12.76 -10.51 0.90
CA ARG A 269 -11.33 -10.22 0.96
C ARG A 269 -10.56 -11.14 0.04
N GLU A 270 -9.52 -10.61 -0.60
CA GLU A 270 -8.62 -11.33 -1.49
C GLU A 270 -7.25 -11.53 -0.82
N TRP A 271 -6.84 -12.77 -0.60
CA TRP A 271 -5.52 -13.09 -0.06
C TRP A 271 -4.73 -13.90 -1.07
N ALA A 272 -3.52 -13.48 -1.38
CA ALA A 272 -2.57 -14.20 -2.22
C ALA A 272 -1.27 -14.43 -1.43
N LEU A 273 -1.00 -15.66 -1.04
CA LEU A 273 0.21 -16.04 -0.30
C LEU A 273 1.04 -16.97 -1.19
N GLU A 274 1.98 -16.41 -1.92
CA GLU A 274 2.79 -17.07 -2.94
C GLU A 274 4.17 -17.47 -2.40
N GLU A 275 4.68 -18.60 -2.89
CA GLU A 275 6.00 -19.18 -2.61
C GLU A 275 6.38 -19.30 -1.11
N LEU A 276 5.40 -19.50 -0.24
CA LEU A 276 5.65 -19.66 1.19
C LEU A 276 6.27 -21.02 1.50
N ASN A 277 7.35 -21.05 2.26
CA ASN A 277 7.94 -22.26 2.81
C ASN A 277 7.13 -22.74 4.03
N ASN A 278 6.67 -23.99 4.01
CA ASN A 278 5.96 -24.58 5.14
C ASN A 278 6.90 -24.84 6.33
N ASN A 279 6.71 -24.08 7.42
CA ASN A 279 7.46 -24.21 8.67
C ASN A 279 6.71 -25.10 9.67
N ASN A 280 6.67 -26.41 9.43
CA ASN A 280 6.42 -27.35 10.51
C ASN A 280 7.77 -27.68 11.20
N ARG A 281 7.78 -28.02 12.50
CA ARG A 281 9.00 -28.28 13.31
C ARG A 281 9.76 -29.57 12.92
N GLY A 282 9.77 -29.88 11.64
CA GLY A 282 10.46 -30.95 10.95
C GLY A 282 10.31 -30.64 9.46
N ARG A 283 11.28 -31.01 8.63
CA ARG A 283 11.21 -30.84 7.16
C ARG A 283 10.18 -31.80 6.52
N GLU A 284 8.98 -31.86 7.08
CA GLU A 284 7.90 -32.70 6.58
C GLU A 284 7.13 -31.92 5.50
N PRO A 285 7.04 -32.47 4.28
CA PRO A 285 6.19 -31.89 3.24
C PRO A 285 4.73 -31.92 3.71
N TRP A 286 3.97 -30.89 3.32
CA TRP A 286 2.54 -30.83 3.62
C TRP A 286 1.75 -31.61 2.56
N SER A 287 0.56 -32.10 2.92
CA SER A 287 -0.34 -32.77 1.97
C SER A 287 -1.71 -32.08 1.87
N PHE A 288 -2.35 -32.20 0.70
CA PHE A 288 -3.72 -31.74 0.50
C PHE A 288 -4.71 -32.41 1.46
N LYS A 289 -4.41 -33.64 1.89
CA LYS A 289 -5.23 -34.39 2.85
C LYS A 289 -5.21 -33.74 4.23
N GLU A 290 -4.05 -33.31 4.70
CA GLU A 290 -3.93 -32.62 6.00
C GLU A 290 -4.71 -31.31 6.03
N VAL A 291 -4.68 -30.55 4.93
CA VAL A 291 -5.45 -29.31 4.78
C VAL A 291 -6.95 -29.60 4.77
N GLU A 292 -7.38 -30.60 4.01
CA GLU A 292 -8.78 -31.01 3.96
C GLU A 292 -9.30 -31.50 5.32
N ASP A 293 -8.49 -32.26 6.05
CA ASP A 293 -8.83 -32.73 7.40
C ASP A 293 -8.98 -31.55 8.38
N GLU A 294 -8.17 -30.49 8.25
CA GLU A 294 -8.31 -29.28 9.07
C GLU A 294 -9.58 -28.48 8.71
N ILE A 295 -9.90 -28.35 7.42
CA ILE A 295 -11.17 -27.74 6.97
C ILE A 295 -12.35 -28.54 7.52
N ARG A 296 -12.32 -29.87 7.45
CA ARG A 296 -13.38 -30.75 7.96
C ARG A 296 -13.60 -30.58 9.46
N LYS A 297 -12.54 -30.43 10.26
CA LYS A 297 -12.64 -30.20 11.72
C LYS A 297 -13.39 -28.92 12.08
N SER A 298 -13.40 -27.91 11.20
CA SER A 298 -14.14 -26.68 11.44
C SER A 298 -15.67 -26.84 11.32
N GLY A 299 -16.15 -27.96 10.78
CA GLY A 299 -17.58 -28.24 10.64
C GLY A 299 -18.27 -27.49 9.51
N VAL A 300 -17.53 -26.77 8.66
CA VAL A 300 -18.10 -26.08 7.49
C VAL A 300 -18.52 -27.07 6.40
N ARG A 301 -19.54 -26.71 5.63
CA ARG A 301 -19.83 -27.38 4.36
C ARG A 301 -18.84 -26.91 3.31
N TYR A 302 -18.20 -27.84 2.61
CA TYR A 302 -17.27 -27.51 1.52
C TYR A 302 -17.45 -28.47 0.34
N GLU A 303 -17.10 -27.99 -0.85
CA GLU A 303 -16.91 -28.77 -2.06
C GLU A 303 -15.43 -28.69 -2.45
N CYS A 304 -14.92 -29.72 -3.11
CA CYS A 304 -13.54 -29.75 -3.52
C CYS A 304 -13.42 -30.09 -5.01
N ALA A 305 -12.63 -29.29 -5.72
CA ALA A 305 -12.25 -29.51 -7.11
C ALA A 305 -10.72 -29.55 -7.21
N GLU A 306 -10.20 -30.63 -7.79
CA GLU A 306 -8.77 -30.80 -8.03
C GLU A 306 -8.45 -30.46 -9.50
N ALA A 307 -7.42 -29.65 -9.72
CA ALA A 307 -6.97 -29.24 -11.04
C ALA A 307 -5.45 -29.41 -11.14
N VAL A 308 -5.01 -30.33 -12.00
CA VAL A 308 -3.60 -30.58 -12.30
C VAL A 308 -3.23 -29.78 -13.55
N TYR A 309 -2.34 -28.79 -13.40
CA TYR A 309 -1.81 -28.00 -14.51
C TYR A 309 -0.37 -28.42 -14.80
N GLY A 310 -0.15 -29.05 -15.95
CA GLY A 310 1.20 -29.34 -16.44
C GLY A 310 1.72 -28.18 -17.29
N PHE A 311 2.79 -27.52 -16.87
CA PHE A 311 3.52 -26.58 -17.71
C PHE A 311 4.84 -27.19 -18.20
N VAL A 312 5.08 -27.11 -19.51
CA VAL A 312 6.38 -27.41 -20.11
C VAL A 312 7.13 -26.08 -20.24
N SER A 313 7.99 -25.75 -19.26
CA SER A 313 8.98 -24.69 -19.47
C SER A 313 10.07 -25.20 -20.41
N ARG A 314 10.27 -24.53 -21.56
CA ARG A 314 11.35 -24.83 -22.51
C ARG A 314 12.66 -24.08 -22.22
N ALA A 315 12.75 -23.35 -21.11
CA ALA A 315 13.95 -22.62 -20.75
C ALA A 315 14.62 -23.27 -19.53
N PHE A 316 15.82 -23.81 -19.77
CA PHE A 316 16.74 -24.46 -18.81
C PHE A 316 16.42 -25.93 -18.47
N GLU A 317 17.24 -26.82 -19.05
CA GLU A 317 17.59 -28.19 -18.62
C GLU A 317 16.55 -28.97 -17.78
N ASP A 318 15.88 -29.92 -18.44
CA ASP A 318 15.31 -31.17 -17.90
C ASP A 318 14.57 -31.12 -16.54
N SER A 319 13.69 -30.15 -16.34
CA SER A 319 12.67 -30.27 -15.29
C SER A 319 11.27 -29.88 -15.78
N LEU A 320 10.42 -30.89 -15.94
CA LEU A 320 8.97 -30.72 -16.03
C LEU A 320 8.46 -30.22 -14.67
N GLY A 321 8.12 -28.94 -14.59
CA GLY A 321 7.41 -28.38 -13.44
C GLY A 321 5.92 -28.68 -13.59
N ILE A 322 5.42 -29.64 -12.81
CA ILE A 322 3.97 -29.83 -12.68
C ILE A 322 3.51 -28.93 -11.52
N GLU A 323 2.46 -28.14 -11.75
CA GLU A 323 1.75 -27.43 -10.70
C GLU A 323 0.47 -28.21 -10.38
N ILE A 324 0.42 -28.79 -9.19
CA ILE A 324 -0.78 -29.44 -8.68
C ILE A 324 -1.52 -28.39 -7.85
N SER A 325 -2.79 -28.15 -8.17
CA SER A 325 -3.66 -27.22 -7.45
C SER A 325 -4.95 -27.90 -7.01
N LYS A 326 -5.43 -27.53 -5.82
CA LYS A 326 -6.70 -28.00 -5.26
C LYS A 326 -7.47 -26.80 -4.74
N THR A 327 -8.73 -26.69 -5.16
CA THR A 327 -9.62 -25.61 -4.74
C THR A 327 -10.69 -26.18 -3.82
N PHE A 328 -10.81 -25.59 -2.64
CA PHE A 328 -11.86 -25.87 -1.67
C PHE A 328 -12.85 -24.71 -1.70
N ARG A 329 -14.08 -24.99 -2.13
CA ARG A 329 -15.17 -24.03 -2.10
C ARG A 329 -15.92 -24.19 -0.79
N ILE A 330 -15.87 -23.17 0.06
CA ILE A 330 -16.42 -23.21 1.41
C ILE A 330 -17.75 -22.44 1.44
N PHE A 331 -18.79 -23.09 1.95
CA PHE A 331 -20.12 -22.53 2.06
C PHE A 331 -20.37 -22.11 3.51
N SER A 332 -20.40 -20.79 3.74
CA SER A 332 -20.91 -20.22 4.98
C SER A 332 -22.32 -19.68 4.77
N PRO A 333 -23.12 -19.49 5.83
CA PRO A 333 -24.46 -18.92 5.72
C PRO A 333 -24.49 -17.52 5.08
N GLU A 334 -23.39 -16.77 5.22
CA GLU A 334 -23.30 -15.35 4.83
C GLU A 334 -22.60 -15.17 3.47
N LEU A 335 -21.64 -16.03 3.14
CA LEU A 335 -20.82 -15.92 1.93
C LEU A 335 -20.28 -17.29 1.49
N THR A 336 -20.17 -17.49 0.17
CA THR A 336 -19.36 -18.58 -0.38
C THR A 336 -18.00 -18.01 -0.78
N TRP A 337 -16.93 -18.71 -0.40
CA TRP A 337 -15.55 -18.29 -0.70
C TRP A 337 -14.71 -19.50 -1.12
N ASN A 338 -13.60 -19.24 -1.78
CA ASN A 338 -12.71 -20.27 -2.33
C ASN A 338 -11.36 -20.21 -1.63
N LEU A 339 -10.78 -21.38 -1.42
CA LEU A 339 -9.43 -21.58 -0.97
C LEU A 339 -8.70 -22.40 -2.03
N GLN A 340 -7.89 -21.76 -2.85
CA GLN A 340 -7.08 -22.42 -3.87
C GLN A 340 -5.66 -22.58 -3.34
N LEU A 341 -5.22 -23.82 -3.27
CA LEU A 341 -3.90 -24.18 -2.78
C LEU A 341 -3.12 -24.84 -3.92
N SER A 342 -1.91 -24.38 -4.21
CA SER A 342 -1.05 -24.99 -5.21
C SER A 342 0.37 -25.24 -4.72
N ARG A 343 1.04 -26.20 -5.36
CA ARG A 343 2.44 -26.52 -5.11
C ARG A 343 3.30 -25.97 -6.24
N PRO A 344 4.12 -24.94 -6.00
CA PRO A 344 5.02 -24.44 -7.03
C PRO A 344 6.13 -25.50 -7.29
N ASN A 345 6.32 -25.85 -8.57
CA ASN A 345 7.42 -26.70 -9.08
C ASN A 345 7.65 -28.03 -8.33
N THR A 346 6.69 -28.96 -8.38
CA THR A 346 6.93 -30.31 -7.83
C THR A 346 7.85 -31.12 -8.74
N ARG A 347 9.06 -31.46 -8.27
CA ARG A 347 9.88 -32.53 -8.88
C ARG A 347 9.34 -33.88 -8.45
N THR A 348 8.68 -34.60 -9.35
CA THR A 348 8.34 -36.01 -9.15
C THR A 348 9.57 -36.88 -9.41
N LEU A 349 10.38 -37.12 -8.38
CA LEU A 349 11.38 -38.18 -8.38
C LEU A 349 10.89 -39.29 -7.43
N ASN A 350 10.52 -40.44 -7.99
CA ASN A 350 10.21 -41.69 -7.30
C ASN A 350 8.98 -41.70 -6.36
N GLY A 351 7.91 -40.97 -6.68
CA GLY A 351 6.63 -41.07 -5.96
C GLY A 351 6.64 -40.51 -4.53
N ILE A 352 7.71 -39.83 -4.12
CA ILE A 352 7.79 -39.10 -2.84
C ILE A 352 7.73 -37.61 -3.14
N GLU A 353 6.54 -37.04 -3.02
CA GLU A 353 6.27 -35.62 -3.22
C GLU A 353 6.90 -34.78 -2.10
N LYS A 354 8.11 -34.25 -2.33
CA LYS A 354 8.79 -33.34 -1.39
C LYS A 354 8.69 -31.89 -1.86
N CYS A 355 7.51 -31.29 -1.76
CA CYS A 355 7.37 -29.84 -1.89
C CYS A 355 7.11 -29.21 -0.52
N ILE A 356 8.04 -28.36 -0.09
CA ILE A 356 7.94 -27.61 1.17
C ILE A 356 7.25 -26.26 0.91
N LYS A 357 7.27 -25.75 -0.33
CA LYS A 357 6.60 -24.51 -0.71
C LYS A 357 5.10 -24.71 -0.95
N PHE A 358 4.32 -23.66 -0.78
CA PHE A 358 2.91 -23.60 -1.16
C PHE A 358 2.53 -22.21 -1.65
N ASN A 359 1.54 -22.15 -2.54
CA ASN A 359 0.78 -20.94 -2.87
C ASN A 359 -0.63 -21.12 -2.32
N LEU A 360 -1.17 -20.11 -1.62
CA LEU A 360 -2.51 -20.11 -1.06
C LEU A 360 -3.25 -18.84 -1.50
N TYR A 361 -4.34 -19.02 -2.23
CA TYR A 361 -5.23 -17.95 -2.66
C TYR A 361 -6.60 -18.09 -2.01
N ILE A 362 -7.16 -16.99 -1.53
CA ILE A 362 -8.49 -16.94 -0.90
C ILE A 362 -9.29 -15.80 -1.54
N PHE A 363 -10.48 -16.10 -2.08
CA PHE A 363 -11.31 -15.14 -2.83
C PHE A 363 -12.79 -15.51 -2.89
#